data_AF-A0A923V5A6-F1
#
_entry.id   AF-A0A923V5A6-F1
#
_cell.length_a   1.000
_cell.length_b   1.000
_cell.length_c   1.000
_cell.angle_alpha   90.00
_cell.angle_beta   90.00
_cell.angle_gamma   90.00
#
_symmetry.space_group_name_H-M   'P 1'
#
loop_
_entity.id
_entity.type
_entity.pdbx_description
1 polymer ?
#
loop_
_entity_poly.entity_id
_entity_poly.type
_entity_poly.pdbx_seq_one_letter_code
_entity_poly.pdbx_strand_id
1 'polypeptide(L)'
;MIIISGLIILMLSDAYFFLGYFHKDYNTLSLTISGVLFVVYSLLYFNLFLKEKEYVQISTHPEFWWVTGILFFYFGSVIFSLFFRSITVKLFDRSIYYYLITILNLILYSLWTYSFICRARQQKLRS
;
A
#
# COMPACT_ATOMS: atom_id res chain seq x y z
N MET A 1 7.92 8.04 -16.02
CA MET A 1 9.32 7.63 -15.78
C MET A 1 9.62 7.40 -14.30
N ILE A 2 9.24 8.30 -13.39
CA ILE A 2 9.48 8.20 -11.92
C ILE A 2 8.92 6.92 -11.26
N ILE A 3 7.78 6.42 -11.76
CA ILE A 3 7.14 5.19 -11.23
C ILE A 3 7.90 3.92 -11.66
N ILE A 4 8.38 3.91 -12.91
CA ILE A 4 9.13 2.77 -13.47
C ILE A 4 10.51 2.67 -12.81
N SER A 5 11.17 3.81 -12.57
CA SER A 5 12.44 3.83 -11.82
C SER A 5 12.26 3.34 -10.38
N GLY A 6 11.15 3.67 -9.72
CA GLY A 6 10.83 3.16 -8.39
C GLY A 6 10.65 1.65 -8.34
N LEU A 7 9.92 1.11 -9.31
CA LEU A 7 9.69 -0.33 -9.44
C LEU A 7 10.99 -1.10 -9.71
N ILE A 8 11.89 -0.54 -10.52
CA ILE A 8 13.21 -1.15 -10.79
C ILE A 8 14.06 -1.18 -9.52
N ILE A 9 14.05 -0.10 -8.73
CA ILE A 9 14.79 -0.04 -7.46
C ILE A 9 14.25 -1.07 -6.46
N LEU A 10 12.93 -1.23 -6.37
CA LEU A 10 12.28 -2.24 -5.52
C LEU A 10 12.64 -3.67 -5.96
N MET A 11 12.56 -3.95 -7.26
CA MET A 11 12.93 -5.27 -7.79
C MET A 11 14.40 -5.59 -7.55
N LEU A 12 15.29 -4.60 -7.68
CA LEU A 12 16.71 -4.77 -7.39
C LEU A 12 16.99 -4.98 -5.90
N SER A 13 16.30 -4.27 -5.00
CA SER A 13 16.45 -4.47 -3.56
C SER A 13 15.96 -5.85 -3.11
N ASP A 14 14.82 -6.30 -3.64
CA ASP A 14 14.28 -7.62 -3.33
C ASP A 14 15.14 -8.74 -3.92
N ALA A 15 15.67 -8.57 -5.15
CA ALA A 15 16.58 -9.52 -5.77
C ALA A 15 17.91 -9.62 -5.01
N TYR A 16 18.48 -8.50 -4.54
CA TYR A 16 19.68 -8.48 -3.72
C TYR A 16 19.48 -9.24 -2.41
N PHE A 17 18.33 -9.03 -1.74
CA PHE A 17 18.01 -9.72 -0.49
C PHE A 17 17.76 -11.22 -0.71
N PHE A 18 17.10 -11.58 -1.81
CA PHE A 18 16.82 -12.97 -2.18
C PHE A 18 18.10 -13.76 -2.51
N LEU A 19 19.07 -13.12 -3.18
CA LEU A 19 20.35 -13.75 -3.52
C LEU A 19 21.35 -13.77 -2.35
N GLY A 20 21.29 -12.79 -1.44
CA GLY A 20 22.27 -12.63 -0.37
C GLY A 20 21.98 -13.40 0.93
N TYR A 21 20.71 -13.63 1.29
CA TYR A 21 20.36 -14.23 2.59
C TYR A 21 19.18 -15.20 2.48
N PHE A 22 19.48 -16.49 2.26
CA PHE A 22 18.54 -17.62 2.34
C PHE A 22 18.06 -17.94 3.79
N HIS A 23 18.32 -17.05 4.77
CA HIS A 23 18.04 -17.31 6.17
C HIS A 23 16.62 -16.86 6.58
N LYS A 24 15.93 -17.76 7.26
CA LYS A 24 14.50 -17.76 7.67
C LYS A 24 14.04 -16.61 8.57
N ASP A 25 14.88 -15.63 8.84
CA ASP A 25 14.46 -14.42 9.54
C ASP A 25 13.74 -13.53 8.53
N TYR A 26 12.41 -13.64 8.55
CA TYR A 26 11.46 -12.84 7.79
C TYR A 26 12.03 -11.45 7.51
N ASN A 27 12.20 -11.16 6.23
CA ASN A 27 12.83 -9.96 5.67
C ASN A 27 12.02 -8.69 5.99
N THR A 28 11.95 -8.38 7.29
CA THR A 28 11.11 -7.34 7.88
C THR A 28 11.61 -5.98 7.44
N LEU A 29 12.94 -5.83 7.28
CA LEU A 29 13.57 -4.65 6.73
C LEU A 29 13.15 -4.36 5.29
N SER A 30 13.19 -5.35 4.37
CA SER A 30 12.73 -5.10 3.00
C SER A 30 11.24 -4.76 2.95
N LEU A 31 10.41 -5.45 3.75
CA LEU A 31 8.98 -5.15 3.83
C LEU A 31 8.72 -3.70 4.29
N THR A 32 9.46 -3.22 5.29
CA THR A 32 9.35 -1.85 5.78
C THR A 32 9.85 -0.84 4.75
N ILE A 33 10.99 -1.09 4.10
CA ILE A 33 11.55 -0.20 3.06
C ILE A 33 10.59 -0.08 1.89
N SER A 34 10.07 -1.21 1.40
CA SER A 34 9.08 -1.24 0.32
C SER A 34 7.81 -0.51 0.73
N GLY A 35 7.33 -0.69 1.96
CA GLY A 35 6.16 0.03 2.48
C GLY A 35 6.34 1.55 2.53
N VAL A 36 7.49 2.02 3.02
CA VAL A 36 7.81 3.46 3.05
C VAL A 36 7.86 4.03 1.64
N LEU A 37 8.46 3.32 0.68
CA LEU A 37 8.49 3.73 -0.72
C LEU A 37 7.07 3.86 -1.29
N PHE A 38 6.22 2.85 -1.10
CA PHE A 38 4.81 2.91 -1.55
C PHE A 38 4.05 4.09 -0.95
N VAL A 39 4.27 4.42 0.32
CA VAL A 39 3.65 5.58 0.97
C VAL A 39 4.12 6.89 0.33
N VAL A 40 5.42 7.05 0.10
CA VAL A 40 5.98 8.24 -0.56
C VAL A 40 5.46 8.37 -1.99
N TYR A 41 5.39 7.29 -2.75
CA TYR A 41 4.82 7.28 -4.10
C TYR A 41 3.34 7.70 -4.10
N SER A 42 2.54 7.17 -3.18
CA SER A 42 1.14 7.56 -3.03
C SER A 42 0.99 9.05 -2.68
N LEU A 43 1.84 9.58 -1.79
CA LEU A 43 1.87 11.01 -1.45
C LEU A 43 2.25 11.89 -2.64
N LEU A 44 3.23 11.46 -3.45
CA LEU A 44 3.61 12.16 -4.68
C LEU A 44 2.46 12.17 -5.68
N TYR A 45 1.73 11.06 -5.82
CA TYR A 45 0.53 10.99 -6.64
C TYR A 45 -0.52 12.00 -6.16
N PHE A 46 -0.83 12.05 -4.87
CA PHE A 46 -1.77 13.04 -4.33
C PHE A 46 -1.29 14.48 -4.50
N ASN A 47 0.01 14.75 -4.36
CA ASN A 47 0.57 16.09 -4.58
C ASN A 47 0.40 16.56 -6.02
N LEU A 48 0.62 15.65 -6.98
CA LEU A 48 0.41 15.93 -8.40
C LEU A 48 -1.07 16.09 -8.72
N PHE A 49 -1.91 15.22 -8.18
CA PHE A 49 -3.37 15.27 -8.31
C PHE A 49 -3.97 16.57 -7.74
N LEU A 50 -3.47 17.06 -6.60
CA LEU A 50 -3.90 18.33 -5.99
C LEU A 50 -3.43 19.57 -6.75
N LYS A 51 -2.40 19.47 -7.58
CA LYS A 51 -1.87 20.57 -8.40
C LYS A 51 -2.59 20.71 -9.74
N GLU A 52 -3.31 19.68 -10.18
CA GLU A 52 -4.17 19.78 -11.35
C GLU A 52 -5.36 20.71 -11.02
N LYS A 53 -5.52 21.76 -11.83
CA LYS A 53 -6.58 22.78 -11.66
C LYS A 53 -7.93 22.35 -12.25
N GLU A 54 -8.00 21.16 -12.83
CA GLU A 54 -9.24 20.63 -13.39
C GLU A 54 -10.16 20.13 -12.27
N TYR A 55 -11.44 20.50 -12.34
CA TYR A 55 -12.47 19.98 -11.44
C TYR A 55 -12.74 18.51 -11.77
N VAL A 56 -11.85 17.65 -11.32
CA VAL A 56 -11.96 16.21 -11.49
C VAL A 56 -12.83 15.65 -10.37
N GLN A 57 -13.92 14.96 -10.72
CA GLN A 57 -14.81 14.36 -9.75
C GLN A 57 -14.11 13.16 -9.09
N ILE A 58 -13.42 13.43 -7.98
CA ILE A 58 -12.56 12.52 -7.21
C ILE A 58 -13.24 11.17 -6.93
N SER A 59 -14.56 11.17 -6.69
CA SER A 59 -15.33 9.96 -6.42
C SER A 59 -15.36 8.96 -7.59
N THR A 60 -15.19 9.44 -8.83
CA THR A 60 -15.30 8.61 -10.03
C THR A 60 -13.96 8.08 -10.54
N HIS A 61 -12.83 8.56 -10.03
CA HIS A 61 -11.52 8.11 -10.50
C HIS A 61 -11.10 6.79 -9.84
N PRO A 62 -11.03 5.68 -10.60
CA PRO A 62 -10.67 4.39 -10.02
C PRO A 62 -9.24 4.38 -9.46
N GLU A 63 -8.33 5.13 -10.08
CA GLU A 63 -6.92 5.23 -9.65
C GLU A 63 -6.77 5.85 -8.26
N PHE A 64 -7.57 6.87 -7.93
CA PHE A 64 -7.57 7.52 -6.63
C PHE A 64 -7.88 6.52 -5.50
N TRP A 65 -8.93 5.71 -5.67
CA TRP A 65 -9.33 4.70 -4.69
C TRP A 65 -8.30 3.58 -4.54
N TRP A 66 -7.66 3.21 -5.64
CA TRP A 66 -6.59 2.20 -5.64
C TRP A 66 -5.38 2.67 -4.83
N VAL A 67 -4.88 3.88 -5.13
CA VAL A 67 -3.72 4.48 -4.45
C VAL A 67 -4.03 4.77 -2.98
N THR A 68 -5.26 5.18 -2.67
CA THR A 68 -5.72 5.38 -1.29
C THR A 68 -5.65 4.09 -0.48
N GLY A 69 -6.14 2.96 -1.02
CA GLY A 69 -6.04 1.66 -0.36
C GLY A 69 -4.60 1.24 -0.07
N ILE A 70 -3.72 1.41 -1.06
CA ILE A 70 -2.28 1.14 -0.93
C ILE A 70 -1.67 2.02 0.17
N LEU A 71 -1.94 3.33 0.16
CA LEU A 71 -1.44 4.26 1.18
C LEU A 71 -1.83 3.80 2.57
N PHE A 72 -3.13 3.55 2.82
CA PHE A 72 -3.60 3.13 4.15
C PHE A 72 -2.97 1.81 4.59
N PHE A 73 -2.90 0.83 3.70
CA PHE A 73 -2.33 -0.48 4.00
C PHE A 73 -0.85 -0.39 4.37
N TYR A 74 -0.02 0.20 3.51
CA TYR A 74 1.42 0.25 3.73
C TYR A 74 1.80 1.20 4.86
N PHE A 75 1.12 2.35 5.00
CA PHE A 75 1.33 3.27 6.12
C PHE A 75 0.97 2.60 7.45
N GLY A 76 -0.20 1.95 7.51
CA GLY A 76 -0.63 1.24 8.71
C GLY A 76 0.31 0.08 9.06
N SER A 77 0.75 -0.69 8.06
CA SER A 77 1.70 -1.79 8.24
C SER A 77 3.05 -1.30 8.81
N VAL A 78 3.60 -0.20 8.28
CA VAL A 78 4.84 0.41 8.80
C VAL A 78 4.65 0.91 10.23
N ILE A 79 3.55 1.60 10.53
CA ILE A 79 3.22 2.04 11.89
C ILE A 79 3.15 0.85 12.85
N PHE A 80 2.36 -0.17 12.52
CA PHE A 80 2.20 -1.33 13.40
C PHE A 80 3.48 -2.16 13.53
N SER A 81 4.34 -2.17 12.52
CA SER A 81 5.68 -2.76 12.58
C SER A 81 6.59 -1.98 13.54
N LEU A 82 6.57 -0.64 13.50
CA LEU A 82 7.33 0.21 14.43
C LEU A 82 6.84 0.05 15.88
N PHE A 83 5.52 0.01 16.08
CA PHE A 83 4.92 -0.18 17.40
C PHE A 83 4.86 -1.65 17.85
N PHE A 84 5.30 -2.60 17.03
CA PHE A 84 5.23 -4.04 17.32
C PHE A 84 5.91 -4.39 18.66
N ARG A 85 7.05 -3.75 18.96
CA ARG A 85 7.78 -3.95 20.22
C ARG A 85 7.02 -3.39 21.43
N SER A 86 6.29 -2.29 21.26
CA SER A 86 5.49 -1.66 22.32
C SER A 86 4.14 -2.37 22.54
N ILE A 87 3.57 -2.97 21.49
CA ILE A 87 2.28 -3.68 21.52
C ILE A 87 2.53 -5.20 21.69
N THR A 88 3.37 -5.58 22.66
CA THR A 88 3.58 -7.00 23.02
C THR A 88 2.49 -7.48 23.99
N VAL A 89 1.24 -7.12 23.72
CA VAL A 89 0.08 -7.60 24.47
C VAL A 89 -0.57 -8.70 23.64
N LYS A 90 -0.58 -9.93 24.17
CA LYS A 90 -1.27 -11.06 23.55
C LYS A 90 -2.74 -10.99 23.94
N LEU A 91 -3.63 -11.06 22.95
CA LEU A 91 -5.08 -11.14 23.16
C LEU A 91 -5.56 -12.44 22.51
N PHE A 92 -6.22 -13.32 23.26
CA PHE A 92 -6.77 -14.58 22.73
C PHE A 92 -5.76 -15.40 21.90
N ASP A 93 -4.57 -15.66 22.46
CA ASP A 93 -3.54 -16.54 21.87
C ASP A 93 -2.89 -16.03 20.55
N ARG A 94 -3.33 -14.89 20.03
CA ARG A 94 -2.75 -14.20 18.87
C ARG A 94 -2.19 -12.84 19.28
N SER A 95 -1.19 -12.36 18.53
CA SER A 95 -0.71 -10.99 18.70
C SER A 95 -1.77 -10.01 18.17
N ILE A 96 -2.01 -8.91 18.89
CA ILE A 96 -2.89 -7.81 18.43
C ILE A 96 -2.48 -7.32 17.03
N TYR A 97 -1.18 -7.41 16.73
CA TYR A 97 -0.63 -7.15 15.39
C TYR A 97 -1.34 -7.93 14.27
N TYR A 98 -1.70 -9.19 14.50
CA TYR A 98 -2.38 -10.02 13.51
C TYR A 98 -3.77 -9.47 13.14
N TYR A 99 -4.53 -9.05 14.15
CA TYR A 99 -5.85 -8.43 13.95
C TYR A 99 -5.74 -7.10 13.23
N LEU A 100 -4.76 -6.28 13.58
CA LEU A 100 -4.51 -4.99 12.93
C LEU A 100 -4.19 -5.14 11.45
N ILE A 101 -3.30 -6.09 11.09
CA ILE A 101 -2.99 -6.40 9.69
C ILE A 101 -4.21 -6.96 8.95
N THR A 102 -5.06 -7.74 9.61
CA THR A 102 -6.29 -8.26 9.00
C THR A 102 -7.28 -7.13 8.70
N ILE A 103 -7.45 -6.17 9.62
CA ILE A 103 -8.31 -4.99 9.40
C ILE A 103 -7.77 -4.14 8.26
N LEU A 104 -6.46 -3.89 8.21
CA LEU A 104 -5.82 -3.19 7.10
C LEU A 104 -6.07 -3.88 5.75
N ASN A 105 -6.00 -5.22 5.71
CA ASN A 105 -6.31 -5.98 4.49
C ASN A 105 -7.78 -5.83 4.08
N LEU A 106 -8.72 -5.87 5.02
CA LEU A 106 -10.14 -5.64 4.72
C LEU A 106 -10.37 -4.26 4.12
N ILE A 107 -9.75 -3.23 4.69
CA ILE A 107 -9.78 -1.86 4.17
C ILE A 107 -9.22 -1.82 2.75
N LEU A 108 -8.04 -2.40 2.52
CA LEU A 108 -7.40 -2.47 1.20
C LEU A 108 -8.33 -3.11 0.17
N TYR A 109 -8.86 -4.30 0.46
CA TYR A 109 -9.72 -5.00 -0.48
C TYR A 109 -11.02 -4.26 -0.75
N SER A 110 -11.63 -3.65 0.26
CA SER A 110 -12.85 -2.85 0.07
C SER A 110 -12.63 -1.67 -0.89
N LEU A 111 -11.51 -0.96 -0.74
CA LEU A 111 -11.12 0.17 -1.59
C LEU A 111 -10.77 -0.28 -3.01
N TRP A 112 -10.10 -1.42 -3.15
CA TRP A 112 -9.80 -2.02 -4.44
C TRP A 112 -11.05 -2.50 -5.18
N THR A 113 -11.96 -3.17 -4.50
CA THR A 113 -13.25 -3.54 -5.08
C THR A 113 -14.01 -2.31 -5.55
N TYR A 114 -14.01 -1.21 -4.77
CA TYR A 114 -14.63 0.04 -5.18
C TYR A 114 -13.97 0.63 -6.44
N SER A 115 -12.64 0.62 -6.52
CA SER A 115 -11.87 1.03 -7.71
C SER A 115 -12.28 0.24 -8.96
N PHE A 116 -12.37 -1.09 -8.86
CA PHE A 116 -12.80 -1.94 -9.97
C PHE A 116 -14.25 -1.65 -10.40
N ILE A 117 -15.16 -1.42 -9.44
CA ILE A 117 -16.55 -1.05 -9.73
C ILE A 117 -16.61 0.29 -10.48
N CYS A 118 -15.84 1.29 -10.07
CA CYS A 118 -15.77 2.58 -10.77
C CYS A 118 -15.28 2.39 -12.21
N ARG A 119 -14.23 1.60 -12.43
CA ARG A 119 -13.72 1.31 -13.77
C ARG A 119 -14.74 0.56 -14.64
N ALA A 120 -15.45 -0.42 -14.08
CA ALA A 120 -16.50 -1.15 -14.77
C ALA A 120 -17.68 -0.24 -15.16
N ARG A 121 -18.07 0.69 -14.29
CA ARG A 121 -19.10 1.70 -14.59
C ARG A 121 -18.67 2.64 -15.71
N GLN A 122 -17.41 3.10 -15.68
CA GLN A 122 -16.85 3.95 -16.74
C GLN A 122 -16.81 3.25 -18.11
N GLN A 123 -16.45 1.96 -18.14
CA GLN A 123 -16.46 1.18 -19.39
C GLN A 123 -17.87 1.02 -19.96
N LYS A 124 -18.86 0.79 -19.10
CA LYS A 124 -20.27 0.63 -19.53
C LYS A 124 -20.88 1.93 -20.05
N LEU A 125 -20.44 3.09 -19.54
CA LEU A 125 -20.88 4.41 -20.03
C LEU A 125 -20.23 4.81 -21.37
N ARG A 126 -19.14 4.13 -21.77
CA ARG A 126 -18.40 4.41 -23.02
C ARG A 126 -18.82 3.51 -24.19
N SER A 127 -19.67 2.51 -23.93
CA SER A 127 -20.27 1.60 -24.92
C SER A 127 -21.68 2.03 -25.26
#